data_AF-A0A4S2D279-F1
#
_entry.id   AF-A0A4S2D279-F1
#
_cell.length_a   1.000
_cell.length_b   1.000
_cell.length_c   1.000
_cell.angle_alpha   90.00
_cell.angle_beta   90.00
_cell.angle_gamma   90.00
#
_symmetry.space_group_name_H-M   'P 1'
#
loop_
_entity.id
_entity.type
_entity.pdbx_description
1 polymer ?
#
loop_
_entity_poly.entity_id
_entity_poly.type
_entity_poly.pdbx_seq_one_letter_code
_entity_poly.pdbx_strand_id
1 'polypeptide(L)'
;MRHLSITYQGGLTQTSRSLRELLLVQVQHNGGVVAVAGKMDLAPSKLSEKLAGGDTSGKPRGMTIDELERYIKETGDMAPVHYLVEKFLTCPDAQHAEAIAQFANLARAMAPLAQSLGIKWP
;
A
#
# COMPACT_ATOMS: atom_id res chain seq x y z
N MET A 1 15.37 -19.59 17.37
CA MET A 1 15.10 -18.34 16.61
C MET A 1 14.69 -18.73 15.21
N ARG A 2 13.55 -18.23 14.71
CA ARG A 2 13.13 -18.44 13.31
C ARG A 2 13.63 -17.26 12.48
N HIS A 3 14.30 -17.53 11.36
CA HIS A 3 14.71 -16.51 10.40
C HIS A 3 13.55 -16.21 9.44
N LEU A 4 13.30 -14.93 9.17
CA LEU A 4 12.25 -14.45 8.28
C LEU A 4 12.92 -13.58 7.22
N SER A 5 12.93 -14.03 5.96
CA SER A 5 13.27 -13.17 4.82
C SER A 5 12.01 -12.45 4.35
N ILE A 6 11.96 -11.13 4.52
CA ILE A 6 10.89 -10.29 3.99
C ILE A 6 11.42 -9.62 2.71
N THR A 7 10.80 -9.92 1.58
CA THR A 7 10.95 -9.09 0.37
C THR A 7 10.02 -7.90 0.53
N TYR A 8 10.55 -6.78 1.01
CA TYR A 8 9.77 -5.58 1.27
C TYR A 8 9.49 -4.81 -0.03
N GLN A 9 8.21 -4.61 -0.33
CA GLN A 9 7.78 -3.73 -1.42
C GLN A 9 7.40 -2.39 -0.83
N GLY A 10 8.26 -1.39 -1.05
CA GLY A 10 8.02 -0.03 -0.59
C GLY A 10 7.06 0.76 -1.49
N GLY A 11 6.54 1.88 -0.98
CA GLY A 11 5.72 2.84 -1.72
C GLY A 11 4.21 2.61 -1.63
N LEU A 12 3.76 1.67 -0.80
CA LEU A 12 2.35 1.36 -0.61
C LEU A 12 1.60 2.51 0.09
N THR A 13 2.27 3.28 0.95
CA THR A 13 1.69 4.46 1.59
C THR A 13 1.62 5.67 0.67
N GLN A 14 2.34 5.66 -0.45
CA GLN A 14 2.28 6.73 -1.45
C GLN A 14 1.04 6.60 -2.33
N THR A 15 0.61 5.37 -2.63
CA THR A 15 -0.55 5.09 -3.50
C THR A 15 -1.87 4.99 -2.73
N SER A 16 -1.83 4.68 -1.43
CA SER A 16 -3.04 4.47 -0.62
C SER A 16 -2.97 5.21 0.72
N ARG A 17 -3.99 6.03 1.00
CA ARG A 17 -4.06 6.85 2.23
C ARG A 17 -4.47 6.03 3.45
N SER A 18 -5.14 4.90 3.21
CA SER A 18 -5.58 3.97 4.25
C SER A 18 -5.41 2.51 3.83
N LEU A 19 -5.31 1.61 4.81
CA LEU A 19 -5.24 0.17 4.58
C LEU A 19 -6.46 -0.34 3.77
N ARG A 20 -7.63 0.26 4.00
CA ARG A 20 -8.86 -0.07 3.26
C ARG A 20 -8.75 0.24 1.76
N GLU A 21 -8.14 1.37 1.42
CA GLU A 21 -7.91 1.77 0.03
C GLU A 21 -6.90 0.84 -0.65
N LEU A 22 -5.83 0.46 0.06
CA LEU A 22 -4.88 -0.53 -0.41
C LEU A 22 -5.58 -1.88 -0.70
N LEU A 23 -6.40 -2.36 0.24
CA LEU A 23 -7.15 -3.61 0.05
C LEU A 23 -8.08 -3.54 -1.16
N LEU A 24 -8.69 -2.40 -1.44
CA LEU A 24 -9.54 -2.24 -2.62
C LEU A 24 -8.73 -2.42 -3.92
N VAL A 25 -7.53 -1.85 -3.98
CA VAL A 25 -6.61 -2.04 -5.11
C VAL A 25 -6.16 -3.50 -5.21
N GLN A 26 -5.74 -4.10 -4.09
CA GLN A 26 -5.25 -5.48 -4.08
C GLN A 26 -6.34 -6.50 -4.41
N VAL A 27 -7.58 -6.26 -3.99
CA VAL A 27 -8.73 -7.11 -4.38
C VAL A 27 -8.94 -7.11 -5.89
N GLN A 28 -8.74 -5.98 -6.57
CA GLN A 28 -8.80 -5.93 -8.03
C GLN A 28 -7.63 -6.69 -8.66
N HIS A 29 -6.41 -6.54 -8.13
CA HIS A 29 -5.24 -7.29 -8.60
C HIS A 29 -5.37 -8.80 -8.39
N ASN A 30 -5.99 -9.24 -7.30
CA ASN A 30 -6.18 -10.65 -6.95
C ASN A 30 -7.36 -11.34 -7.65
N GLY A 31 -7.74 -10.86 -8.85
CA GLY A 31 -8.81 -11.43 -9.66
C GLY A 31 -10.20 -10.85 -9.43
N GLY A 32 -10.29 -9.72 -8.72
CA GLY A 32 -11.52 -8.96 -8.51
C GLY A 32 -12.34 -9.39 -7.28
N VAL A 33 -13.35 -8.58 -6.97
CA VAL A 33 -14.20 -8.72 -5.77
C VAL A 33 -14.87 -10.09 -5.69
N VAL A 34 -15.31 -10.66 -6.81
CA VAL A 34 -15.99 -11.96 -6.84
C VAL A 34 -15.04 -13.10 -6.44
N ALA A 35 -13.82 -13.11 -7.00
CA ALA A 35 -12.83 -14.15 -6.73
C ALA A 35 -12.36 -14.11 -5.27
N VAL A 36 -12.08 -12.90 -4.74
CA VAL A 36 -11.67 -12.74 -3.35
C VAL A 36 -12.81 -13.06 -2.38
N ALA A 37 -14.03 -12.60 -2.67
CA ALA A 37 -15.18 -12.89 -1.81
C ALA A 37 -15.44 -14.40 -1.72
N GLY A 38 -15.31 -15.12 -2.83
CA GLY A 38 -15.40 -16.59 -2.85
C GLY A 38 -14.35 -17.26 -1.96
N LYS A 39 -13.10 -16.80 -1.98
CA LYS A 39 -12.03 -17.31 -1.11
C LYS A 39 -12.29 -17.02 0.38
N MET A 40 -12.93 -15.89 0.68
CA MET A 40 -13.22 -15.49 2.06
C MET A 40 -14.52 -16.08 2.63
N ASP A 41 -15.26 -16.86 1.84
CA ASP A 41 -16.62 -17.33 2.15
C ASP A 41 -17.60 -16.16 2.41
N LEU A 42 -17.50 -15.12 1.59
CA LEU A 42 -18.32 -13.91 1.65
C LEU A 42 -19.10 -13.71 0.35
N ALA A 43 -20.27 -13.09 0.45
CA ALA A 43 -20.97 -12.60 -0.72
C ALA A 43 -20.21 -11.41 -1.35
N PRO A 44 -20.07 -11.31 -2.68
CA PRO A 44 -19.38 -10.21 -3.34
C PRO A 44 -19.88 -8.82 -2.93
N SER A 45 -21.19 -8.65 -2.77
CA SER A 45 -21.81 -7.41 -2.30
C SER A 45 -21.34 -7.03 -0.89
N LYS A 46 -21.25 -8.00 0.03
CA LYS A 46 -20.77 -7.76 1.40
C LYS A 46 -19.31 -7.33 1.43
N LEU A 47 -18.47 -7.95 0.60
CA LEU A 47 -17.06 -7.54 0.49
C LEU A 47 -16.95 -6.12 -0.07
N SER A 48 -17.73 -5.79 -1.10
CA SER A 48 -17.77 -4.43 -1.67
C SER A 48 -18.20 -3.38 -0.64
N GLU A 49 -19.26 -3.64 0.14
CA GLU A 49 -19.71 -2.72 1.20
C GLU A 49 -18.63 -2.52 2.27
N LYS A 50 -17.94 -3.60 2.66
CA LYS A 50 -16.81 -3.55 3.63
C LYS A 50 -15.63 -2.73 3.13
N LEU A 51 -15.28 -2.89 1.85
CA LEU A 51 -14.20 -2.12 1.22
C LEU A 51 -14.60 -0.66 0.98
N ALA A 52 -15.87 -0.39 0.70
CA ALA A 52 -16.42 0.96 0.59
C ALA A 52 -16.46 1.69 1.95
N GLY A 53 -16.51 0.94 3.06
CA GLY A 53 -16.55 1.48 4.42
C GLY A 53 -17.96 1.87 4.87
N GLY A 54 -18.99 1.39 4.17
CA GLY A 54 -20.39 1.70 4.44
C GLY A 54 -21.31 0.67 3.79
N ASP A 55 -22.42 0.36 4.46
CA ASP A 55 -23.50 -0.42 3.84
C ASP A 55 -24.41 0.46 2.98
N THR A 56 -25.28 -0.19 2.20
CA THR A 56 -26.32 0.49 1.39
C THR A 56 -27.25 1.37 2.24
N SER A 57 -27.32 1.17 3.56
CA SER A 57 -28.09 1.96 4.53
C SER A 57 -27.30 3.11 5.16
N GLY A 58 -26.07 3.37 4.71
CA GLY A 58 -25.20 4.45 5.19
C GLY A 58 -24.54 4.18 6.56
N LYS A 59 -24.64 2.96 7.10
CA LYS A 59 -23.97 2.61 8.36
C LYS A 59 -22.53 2.20 8.08
N PRO A 60 -21.56 2.67 8.87
CA PRO A 60 -20.17 2.28 8.69
C PRO A 60 -20.03 0.78 8.95
N ARG A 61 -19.74 0.02 7.89
CA ARG A 61 -19.39 -1.40 7.97
C ARG A 61 -17.98 -1.55 7.44
N GLY A 62 -17.02 -1.60 8.37
CA GLY A 62 -15.64 -1.92 8.04
C GLY A 62 -15.42 -3.43 7.89
N MET A 63 -14.27 -3.78 7.33
CA MET A 63 -13.71 -5.11 7.49
C MET A 63 -13.16 -5.24 8.92
N THR A 64 -13.48 -6.36 9.58
CA THR A 64 -12.95 -6.68 10.90
C THR A 64 -11.50 -7.17 10.80
N ILE A 65 -10.79 -7.22 11.94
CA ILE A 65 -9.40 -7.70 11.98
C ILE A 65 -9.36 -9.20 11.65
N ASP A 66 -10.33 -9.99 12.12
CA ASP A 66 -10.42 -11.42 11.79
C ASP A 66 -10.61 -11.65 10.28
N GLU A 67 -11.40 -10.80 9.62
CA GLU A 67 -11.56 -10.84 8.16
C GLU A 67 -10.27 -10.40 7.43
N LEU A 68 -9.49 -9.48 7.99
CA LEU A 68 -8.18 -9.11 7.46
C LEU A 68 -7.19 -10.26 7.54
N GLU A 69 -7.11 -10.94 8.68
CA GLU A 69 -6.26 -12.11 8.85
C GLU A 69 -6.66 -13.24 7.90
N ARG A 70 -7.97 -13.47 7.76
CA ARG A 70 -8.50 -14.41 6.77
C ARG A 70 -8.13 -13.99 5.35
N TYR A 71 -8.28 -12.72 4.98
CA TYR A 71 -7.88 -12.22 3.67
C TYR A 71 -6.42 -12.54 3.38
N ILE A 72 -5.51 -12.19 4.28
CA ILE A 72 -4.06 -12.42 4.12
C ILE A 72 -3.78 -13.92 3.94
N LYS A 73 -4.41 -14.76 4.78
CA LYS A 73 -4.22 -16.21 4.73
C LYS A 73 -4.73 -16.84 3.43
N GLU A 74 -5.93 -16.48 2.99
CA GLU A 74 -6.60 -17.11 1.83
C GLU A 74 -6.12 -16.55 0.49
N THR A 75 -5.71 -15.29 0.44
CA THR A 75 -5.17 -14.67 -0.78
C THR A 75 -3.65 -14.81 -0.90
N GLY A 76 -2.94 -14.97 0.22
CA GLY A 76 -1.49 -14.92 0.27
C GLY A 76 -0.92 -13.51 0.09
N ASP A 77 -1.76 -12.47 0.06
CA ASP A 77 -1.33 -11.10 -0.13
C ASP A 77 -0.79 -10.50 1.18
N MET A 78 0.51 -10.20 1.18
CA MET A 78 1.23 -9.61 2.31
C MET A 78 1.32 -8.08 2.22
N ALA A 79 0.80 -7.45 1.16
CA ALA A 79 0.77 -6.00 1.01
C ALA A 79 0.12 -5.27 2.20
N PRO A 80 -0.97 -5.77 2.83
CA PRO A 80 -1.54 -5.16 4.03
C PRO A 80 -0.55 -5.06 5.19
N VAL A 81 0.30 -6.09 5.36
CA VAL A 81 1.33 -6.12 6.41
C VAL A 81 2.46 -5.15 6.06
N HIS A 82 2.95 -5.19 4.81
CA HIS A 82 4.00 -4.27 4.34
C HIS A 82 3.56 -2.80 4.48
N TYR A 83 2.30 -2.49 4.21
CA TYR A 83 1.74 -1.16 4.41
C TYR A 83 1.77 -0.71 5.87
N LEU A 84 1.40 -1.58 6.81
CA LEU A 84 1.43 -1.24 8.23
C LEU A 84 2.86 -1.05 8.73
N VAL A 85 3.79 -1.87 8.24
CA VAL A 85 5.22 -1.71 8.50
C VAL A 85 5.71 -0.37 7.95
N GLU A 86 5.42 -0.06 6.69
CA GLU A 86 5.79 1.22 6.06
C GLU A 86 5.22 2.42 6.82
N LYS A 87 3.97 2.32 7.25
CA LYS A 87 3.26 3.44 7.87
C LYS A 87 3.69 3.71 9.30
N PHE A 88 4.01 2.67 10.08
CA PHE A 88 4.18 2.78 11.53
C PHE A 88 5.57 2.39 12.03
N LEU A 89 6.35 1.59 11.28
CA LEU A 89 7.70 1.17 11.67
C LEU A 89 8.80 1.98 10.98
N THR A 90 8.48 2.76 9.94
CA THR A 90 9.47 3.63 9.29
C THR A 90 9.77 4.84 10.16
N CYS A 91 10.99 4.93 10.68
CA CYS A 91 11.43 6.05 11.50
C CYS A 91 11.42 7.37 10.69
N PRO A 92 11.07 8.51 11.31
CA PRO A 92 11.11 9.82 10.65
C PRO A 92 12.49 10.13 10.03
N ASP A 93 13.56 9.72 10.71
CA ASP A 93 14.94 9.90 10.24
C ASP A 93 15.22 9.12 8.94
N ALA A 94 14.64 7.92 8.81
CA ALA A 94 14.77 7.11 7.60
C ALA A 94 14.02 7.76 6.42
N GLN A 95 12.83 8.29 6.67
CA GLN A 95 12.06 9.02 5.63
C GLN A 95 12.80 10.28 5.16
N HIS A 96 13.41 11.02 6.08
CA HIS A 96 14.19 12.22 5.75
C HIS A 96 15.46 11.88 4.96
N ALA A 97 16.17 10.82 5.34
CA ALA A 97 17.34 10.34 4.60
C ALA A 97 16.98 9.89 3.18
N GLU A 98 15.85 9.20 3.01
CA GLU A 98 15.36 8.76 1.70
C GLU A 98 14.95 9.95 0.82
N ALA A 99 14.29 10.96 1.39
CA ALA A 99 13.95 12.20 0.69
C ALA A 99 15.20 12.96 0.22
N ILE A 100 16.24 13.05 1.07
CA ILE A 100 17.54 13.62 0.68
C ILE A 100 18.17 12.83 -0.47
N ALA A 101 18.16 11.50 -0.39
CA ALA A 101 18.73 10.65 -1.44
C ALA A 101 17.99 10.79 -2.78
N GLN A 102 16.66 10.88 -2.76
CA GLN A 102 15.84 11.13 -3.95
C GLN A 102 16.14 12.52 -4.53
N PHE A 103 16.20 13.56 -3.69
CA PHE A 103 16.57 14.91 -4.10
C PHE A 103 17.96 14.96 -4.74
N ALA A 104 18.96 14.33 -4.11
CA ALA A 104 20.32 14.28 -4.62
C ALA A 104 20.41 13.57 -5.98
N ASN A 105 19.63 12.50 -6.19
CA ASN A 105 19.56 11.82 -7.47
C ASN A 105 18.93 12.68 -8.57
N LEU A 106 17.85 13.40 -8.24
CA LEU A 106 17.22 14.35 -9.17
C LEU A 106 18.16 15.51 -9.51
N ALA A 107 18.81 16.10 -8.49
CA ALA A 107 19.78 17.18 -8.70
C ALA A 107 20.93 16.75 -9.62
N ARG A 108 21.44 15.52 -9.45
CA ARG A 108 22.46 14.94 -10.33
C ARG A 108 21.96 14.73 -11.76
N ALA A 109 20.71 14.31 -11.94
CA ALA A 109 20.10 14.16 -13.26
C ALA A 109 19.83 15.50 -13.96
N MET A 110 19.56 16.56 -13.18
CA MET A 110 19.29 17.91 -13.69
C MET A 110 20.56 18.69 -14.05
N ALA A 111 21.70 18.41 -13.42
CA ALA A 111 22.98 19.07 -13.70
C ALA A 111 23.38 19.12 -15.20
N PRO A 112 23.36 18.01 -15.96
CA PRO A 112 23.70 18.06 -17.40
C PRO A 112 22.66 18.82 -18.24
N LEU A 113 21.38 18.79 -17.85
CA LEU A 113 20.32 19.55 -18.53
C LEU A 113 20.47 21.06 -18.28
N ALA A 114 20.78 21.45 -17.05
CA ALA A 114 21.03 22.86 -16.70
C ALA A 114 22.26 23.42 -17.44
N GLN A 115 23.33 22.62 -17.57
CA GLN A 115 24.50 22.98 -18.39
C GLN A 115 24.13 23.18 -19.86
N SER A 116 23.28 22.31 -20.43
CA SER A 116 22.82 22.45 -21.82
C SER A 116 21.97 23.70 -22.06
N LEU A 117 21.31 24.22 -21.03
CA LEU A 117 20.52 25.45 -21.05
C LEU A 117 21.35 26.71 -20.72
N GLY A 118 22.65 26.56 -20.42
CA GLY A 118 23.53 27.66 -20.02
C GLY A 118 23.25 28.21 -18.61
N ILE A 119 22.48 27.49 -17.80
CA ILE A 119 22.10 27.89 -16.43
C ILE A 119 23.16 27.34 -15.45
N LYS A 120 23.69 28.20 -14.57
CA LYS A 120 24.56 27.75 -13.47
C LYS A 120 23.74 26.98 -12.44
N TRP A 121 23.91 25.66 -12.43
CA TRP A 121 23.38 24.76 -11.40
C TRP A 121 24.36 24.71 -10.20
N PRO A 122 23.89 24.80 -8.95
CA PRO A 122 24.73 24.68 -7.76
C PRO A 122 25.23 23.26 -7.53
#